data_AF-A0A4R8IAD6-F1
#
_entry.id   AF-A0A4R8IAD6-F1
#
_cell.length_a   1.000
_cell.length_b   1.000
_cell.length_c   1.000
_cell.angle_alpha   90.00
_cell.angle_beta   90.00
_cell.angle_gamma   90.00
#
_symmetry.space_group_name_H-M   'P 1'
#
loop_
_entity.id
_entity.type
_entity.pdbx_description
1 polymer ?
#
loop_
_entity_poly.entity_id
_entity_poly.type
_entity_poly.pdbx_seq_one_letter_code
_entity_poly.pdbx_strand_id
1 'polypeptide(L)' 'MPTQDIFIIEPNTSEEADALKAFAKALKLKFQISKKDKSEILRDLQEAVKELNLVKKGKTKARDAQELLNEL' A
#
# COMPACT_ATOMS: atom_id res chain seq x y z
N MET A 1 -31.73 -7.98 -12.54
CA MET A 1 -31.02 -6.78 -12.05
C MET A 1 -29.92 -6.48 -13.06
N PRO A 2 -29.71 -5.22 -13.48
CA PRO A 2 -28.59 -4.91 -14.35
C PRO A 2 -27.28 -5.20 -13.61
N THR A 3 -26.45 -6.07 -14.18
CA THR A 3 -25.09 -6.34 -13.70
C THR A 3 -24.25 -5.08 -13.91
N GLN A 4 -23.60 -4.61 -12.85
CA GLN A 4 -22.65 -3.52 -12.93
C GLN A 4 -21.25 -4.12 -13.08
N ASP A 5 -20.63 -3.88 -14.24
CA ASP A 5 -19.24 -4.24 -14.47
C ASP A 5 -18.33 -3.19 -13.80
N ILE A 6 -17.52 -3.61 -12.83
CA ILE A 6 -16.63 -2.74 -12.06
C ILE A 6 -15.22 -2.86 -12.63
N PHE A 7 -14.62 -1.72 -12.99
CA PHE A 7 -13.24 -1.64 -13.48
C PHE A 7 -12.35 -0.98 -12.41
N ILE A 8 -11.25 -1.64 -12.06
CA ILE A 8 -10.24 -1.14 -11.11
C ILE A 8 -8.98 -0.80 -11.91
N ILE A 9 -8.47 0.42 -11.74
CA ILE A 9 -7.28 0.91 -12.43
C ILE A 9 -6.27 1.36 -11.38
N GLU A 10 -5.07 0.78 -11.40
CA GLU A 10 -3.96 1.10 -10.48
C GLU A 10 -2.87 1.88 -11.24
N PRO A 11 -2.93 3.23 -11.30
CA PRO A 11 -1.89 4.04 -11.94
C PRO A 11 -0.58 4.00 -11.15
N ASN A 12 0.55 3.97 -11.86
CA ASN A 12 1.89 3.88 -11.27
C ASN A 12 2.54 5.26 -11.08
N THR A 13 2.05 6.28 -11.78
CA THR A 13 2.57 7.65 -11.71
C THR A 13 1.48 8.67 -11.34
N SER A 14 1.91 9.82 -10.81
CA SER A 14 0.98 10.92 -10.51
C SER A 14 0.30 11.46 -11.76
N GLU A 15 1.03 11.50 -12.89
CA GLU A 15 0.50 11.99 -14.17
C GLU A 15 -0.57 11.06 -14.74
N GLU A 16 -0.40 9.74 -14.63
CA GLU A 16 -1.44 8.76 -15.01
C GLU A 16 -2.70 8.94 -14.16
N ALA A 17 -2.55 9.12 -12.84
CA ALA A 17 -3.67 9.33 -11.94
C ALA A 17 -4.45 10.62 -12.26
N ASP A 18 -3.73 11.71 -12.57
CA ASP A 18 -4.34 12.98 -12.94
C ASP A 18 -5.04 12.92 -14.31
N ALA A 19 -4.45 12.22 -15.28
CA ALA A 19 -5.07 11.98 -16.58
C ALA A 19 -6.36 11.16 -16.44
N LEU A 20 -6.37 10.09 -15.65
CA LEU A 20 -7.57 9.28 -15.38
C LEU A 20 -8.66 10.09 -14.70
N LYS A 21 -8.28 10.94 -13.73
CA LYS A 21 -9.21 11.84 -13.04
C LYS A 21 -9.82 12.87 -13.99
N ALA A 22 -9.02 13.45 -14.88
CA ALA A 22 -9.49 14.40 -15.89
C ALA A 22 -10.43 13.71 -16.89
N PHE A 23 -10.07 12.52 -17.35
CA PHE A 23 -10.89 11.71 -18.25
C PHE A 23 -12.25 11.35 -17.64
N ALA A 24 -12.26 10.82 -16.41
CA ALA A 24 -13.49 10.47 -15.71
C ALA A 24 -14.41 11.68 -15.50
N LYS A 25 -13.84 12.86 -15.19
CA LYS A 25 -14.60 14.12 -15.07
C LYS A 25 -15.16 14.59 -16.40
N ALA A 26 -14.38 14.54 -17.48
CA ALA A 26 -14.81 14.95 -18.81
C ALA A 26 -16.01 14.12 -19.29
N LEU A 27 -16.01 12.83 -18.98
CA LEU A 27 -17.09 11.90 -19.29
C LEU A 27 -18.22 11.89 -18.24
N LYS A 28 -18.14 12.73 -17.20
CA LYS A 28 -19.11 12.80 -16.09
C LYS A 28 -19.37 11.44 -15.42
N LEU A 29 -18.35 10.59 -15.37
CA LEU A 29 -18.42 9.30 -14.71
C LEU A 29 -18.41 9.46 -13.19
N LYS A 30 -19.14 8.60 -12.49
CA LYS A 30 -18.97 8.43 -11.04
C LYS A 30 -17.74 7.56 -10.81
N PHE A 31 -16.78 8.08 -10.06
CA PHE A 31 -15.57 7.36 -9.70
C PHE A 31 -15.27 7.50 -8.21
N GLN A 32 -14.53 6.53 -7.66
CA GLN A 32 -14.00 6.57 -6.30
C GLN A 32 -12.49 6.43 -6.37
N ILE A 33 -11.78 7.23 -5.57
CA ILE A 33 -10.34 7.13 -5.42
C ILE A 33 -10.09 6.38 -4.11
N SER A 34 -9.69 5.12 -4.21
CA SER A 34 -9.19 4.37 -3.07
C SER A 34 -7.70 4.64 -2.91
N LYS A 35 -7.28 5.21 -1.78
CA LYS A 35 -5.86 5.35 -1.45
C LYS A 35 -5.45 4.09 -0.71
N LYS A 36 -4.45 3.35 -1.22
CA LYS A 36 -3.75 2.37 -0.39
C LYS A 36 -3.06 3.14 0.74
N ASP A 37 -3.47 2.87 1.96
CA ASP A 37 -2.96 3.52 3.15
C ASP A 37 -1.51 3.06 3.35
N LYS A 38 -0.53 3.90 2.97
CA LYS A 38 0.90 3.63 3.21
C LYS A 38 1.24 3.55 4.71
N SER A 39 0.28 3.88 5.57
CA SER A 39 0.44 3.90 7.02
C SER A 39 0.65 2.51 7.62
N GLU A 40 0.00 1.47 7.07
CA GLU A 40 0.21 0.08 7.54
C GLU A 40 1.64 -0.38 7.22
N ILE A 41 2.05 -0.29 5.95
CA ILE A 41 3.41 -0.69 5.52
C ILE A 41 4.50 0.08 6.29
N LEU A 42 4.31 1.38 6.53
CA LEU A 42 5.26 2.17 7.32
C LEU A 42 5.29 1.78 8.80
N ARG A 43 4.15 1.38 9.36
CA ARG A 43 4.05 0.94 10.75
C ARG A 43 4.73 -0.40 10.95
N ASP A 44 4.52 -1.33 10.02
CA ASP A 44 5.11 -2.66 10.12
C ASP A 44 6.63 -2.61 9.87
N LEU A 45 7.09 -1.75 8.96
CA LEU A 45 8.52 -1.44 8.81
C LEU A 45 9.14 -0.81 10.06
N GLN A 46 8.40 0.08 10.75
CA GLN A 46 8.87 0.66 12.01
C GLN A 46 8.98 -0.39 13.13
N GLU A 47 8.05 -1.34 13.17
CA GLU A 47 8.09 -2.45 14.14
C GLU A 47 9.28 -3.39 13.85
N ALA A 48 9.48 -3.79 12.59
CA ALA A 48 10.63 -4.59 12.18
C ALA A 48 11.98 -3.92 12.54
N VAL A 49 12.11 -2.60 12.30
CA VAL A 49 13.33 -1.85 12.67
C VAL A 49 13.53 -1.77 14.20
N LYS A 50 12.46 -1.67 14.98
CA LYS A 50 12.55 -1.71 16.46
C LYS A 50 13.02 -3.07 16.94
N GLU A 51 12.50 -4.16 16.38
CA GLU A 51 12.90 -5.52 16.73
C GLU A 51 14.37 -5.78 16.40
N LEU A 52 14.83 -5.39 15.21
CA LEU A 52 16.25 -5.48 14.84
C LEU A 52 17.16 -4.70 15.79
N ASN A 53 16.73 -3.53 16.25
CA ASN A 53 17.48 -2.76 17.24
C ASN A 53 17.52 -3.44 18.63
N LEU A 54 16.49 -4.21 19.00
CA LEU A 54 16.48 -5.00 20.24
C LEU A 54 17.37 -6.25 20.14
N VAL A 55 17.41 -6.90 18.97
CA VAL A 55 18.37 -7.97 18.65
C VAL A 55 19.80 -7.44 18.73
N LYS A 56 20.08 -6.30 18.09
CA LYS A 56 21.41 -5.65 18.11
C LYS A 56 21.86 -5.26 19.52
N LYS A 57 20.92 -4.93 20.41
CA LYS A 57 21.19 -4.64 21.84
C LYS A 57 21.33 -5.89 22.71
N GLY A 58 21.26 -7.09 22.13
CA GLY A 58 21.37 -8.37 22.84
C GLY A 58 20.17 -8.69 23.75
N LYS A 59 19.04 -7.98 23.59
CA LYS A 59 17.84 -8.13 24.44
C LYS A 59 16.87 -9.20 23.95
N THR A 60 17.00 -9.66 22.70
CA THR A 60 16.19 -10.74 22.13
C THR A 60 17.02 -11.59 21.17
N LYS A 61 16.60 -12.84 20.91
CA LYS A 61 17.30 -13.75 20.00
C LYS A 61 17.12 -13.29 18.55
N ALA A 62 18.20 -13.29 17.76
CA ALA A 62 18.12 -13.03 16.34
C ALA A 62 17.24 -14.10 15.66
N ARG A 63 16.35 -13.65 14.78
CA ARG A 63 15.50 -14.51 13.93
C ARG A 63 15.81 -14.17 12.47
N ASP A 64 15.44 -15.05 11.55
CA ASP A 64 15.75 -14.86 10.13
C ASP A 64 15.03 -13.60 9.60
N ALA A 65 15.77 -12.72 8.91
CA ALA A 65 15.21 -11.52 8.33
C ALA A 65 14.23 -11.83 7.19
N GLN A 66 14.37 -12.97 6.52
CA GLN A 66 13.41 -13.43 5.50
C GLN A 66 12.09 -13.88 6.11
N GLU A 67 12.06 -14.47 7.30
CA GLU A 67 10.80 -14.79 7.99
C GLU A 67 10.01 -13.50 8.30
N LEU A 68 10.69 -12.47 8.82
CA LEU A 68 10.05 -11.18 9.12
C LEU A 68 9.52 -10.47 7.87
N LEU A 69 10.21 -10.58 6.74
CA LEU A 69 9.76 -9.98 5.47
C LEU A 69 8.61 -10.73 4.81
N ASN A 70 8.43 -12.02 5.10
CA ASN A 70 7.32 -12.82 4.59
C ASN A 70 6.04 -12.68 5.43
N GLU A 71 6.14 -12.08 6.62
CA GLU A 71 5.00 -11.75 7.50
C GLU A 71 4.41 -10.34 7.23
N LEU A 72 5.09 -9.53 6.41
CA LEU A 72 4.65 -8.21 5.89
C LEU A 72 3.81 -8.34 4.61
#